data_AF-A0A8T3WAC5-F1
#
_entry.id   AF-A0A8T3WAC5-F1
#
_cell.length_a   1.000
_cell.length_b   1.000
_cell.length_c   1.000
_cell.angle_alpha   90.00
_cell.angle_beta   90.00
_cell.angle_gamma   90.00
#
_symmetry.space_group_name_H-M   'P 1'
#
loop_
_entity.id
_entity.type
_entity.pdbx_description
1 polymer ?
#
loop_
_entity_poly.entity_id
_entity_poly.type
_entity_poly.pdbx_seq_one_letter_code
_entity_poly.pdbx_strand_id
1 'polypeptide(L)'
;MSHAKNKVDWCLKKAERELEKSEKHKGLVKTKPNLEKAREYIKKAEHYLRATDYLKRGNFSDISASTVFYSMYHCLLAIAVKFGYESGNQECTFALIHNLIED
;
A
#
# COMPACT_ATOMS: atom_id res chain seq x y z
N MET A 1 -16.97 -14.27 -9.45
CA MET A 1 -16.16 -13.37 -8.60
C MET A 1 -15.19 -12.65 -9.51
N SER A 2 -14.96 -11.35 -9.30
CA SER A 2 -13.99 -10.61 -10.11
C SER A 2 -12.56 -11.10 -9.86
N HIS A 3 -11.66 -10.85 -10.81
CA HIS A 3 -10.25 -11.19 -10.67
C HIS A 3 -9.63 -10.49 -9.43
N ALA A 4 -10.02 -9.24 -9.16
CA ALA A 4 -9.53 -8.48 -8.00
C ALA A 4 -9.94 -9.13 -6.68
N LYS A 5 -11.21 -9.55 -6.54
CA LYS A 5 -11.71 -10.23 -5.34
C LYS A 5 -10.97 -11.53 -5.05
N ASN A 6 -10.76 -12.37 -6.06
CA ASN A 6 -10.00 -13.61 -5.92
C ASN A 6 -8.55 -13.33 -5.45
N LYS A 7 -7.95 -12.23 -5.92
CA LYS A 7 -6.60 -11.84 -5.53
C LYS A 7 -6.55 -11.32 -4.09
N VAL A 8 -7.55 -10.57 -3.64
CA VAL A 8 -7.69 -10.16 -2.23
C VAL A 8 -7.80 -11.37 -1.31
N ASP A 9 -8.63 -12.35 -1.65
CA ASP A 9 -8.78 -13.59 -0.87
C ASP A 9 -7.47 -14.36 -0.77
N TRP A 10 -6.70 -14.43 -1.86
CA TRP A 10 -5.36 -15.02 -1.85
C TRP A 10 -4.40 -14.25 -0.92
N CYS A 11 -4.42 -12.93 -0.95
CA CYS A 11 -3.58 -12.09 -0.09
C CYS A 11 -3.92 -12.23 1.40
N LEU A 12 -5.20 -12.38 1.74
CA LEU A 12 -5.65 -12.65 3.12
C LEU A 12 -5.14 -14.02 3.60
N LYS A 13 -5.37 -15.08 2.81
CA LYS A 13 -4.89 -16.44 3.13
C LYS A 13 -3.36 -16.53 3.17
N LYS A 14 -2.66 -15.69 2.41
CA LYS A 14 -1.20 -15.60 2.47
C LYS A 14 -0.74 -15.05 3.82
N ALA A 15 -1.35 -13.96 4.30
CA ALA A 15 -0.98 -13.39 5.59
C ALA A 15 -1.29 -14.37 6.73
N GLU A 16 -2.45 -15.01 6.71
CA GLU A 16 -2.85 -16.01 7.72
C GLU A 16 -1.80 -17.13 7.86
N ARG A 17 -1.42 -17.78 6.74
CA ARG A 17 -0.41 -18.85 6.72
C ARG A 17 0.99 -18.41 7.16
N GLU A 18 1.34 -17.15 6.92
CA GLU A 18 2.64 -16.60 7.34
C GLU A 18 2.64 -16.24 8.83
N LEU A 19 1.53 -15.70 9.33
CA LEU A 19 1.33 -15.35 10.74
C LEU A 19 1.30 -16.57 11.68
N GLU A 20 0.82 -17.72 11.19
CA GLU A 20 0.93 -19.00 11.91
C GLU A 20 2.38 -19.42 12.19
N LYS A 21 3.34 -18.96 11.38
CA LYS A 21 4.74 -19.39 11.43
C LYS A 21 5.69 -18.31 11.92
N SER A 22 5.30 -17.05 11.86
CA SER A 22 6.14 -15.89 12.16
C SER A 22 5.28 -14.68 12.53
N GLU A 23 5.81 -13.75 13.31
CA GLU A 23 5.14 -12.49 13.61
C GLU A 23 5.03 -11.54 12.40
N LYS A 24 5.59 -11.89 11.24
CA LYS A 24 5.62 -11.06 10.04
C LYS A 24 4.78 -11.67 8.92
N HIS A 25 4.06 -10.80 8.19
CA HIS A 25 3.34 -11.17 6.98
C HIS A 25 3.74 -10.31 5.78
N LYS A 26 3.54 -10.88 4.60
CA LYS A 26 3.63 -10.26 3.28
C LYS A 26 2.29 -10.41 2.53
N GLY A 27 1.17 -10.50 3.24
CA GLY A 27 -0.19 -10.52 2.69
C GLY A 27 -1.05 -9.33 3.12
N LEU A 28 -2.38 -9.49 3.11
CA LEU A 28 -3.35 -8.55 3.71
C LEU A 28 -3.84 -9.06 5.05
N VAL A 29 -4.03 -8.16 6.01
CA VAL A 29 -4.68 -8.47 7.30
C VAL A 29 -5.86 -7.52 7.48
N LYS A 30 -7.02 -8.06 7.87
CA LYS A 30 -8.16 -7.23 8.26
C LYS A 30 -7.91 -6.64 9.65
N THR A 31 -8.03 -5.34 9.76
CA THR A 31 -7.84 -4.56 10.98
C THR A 31 -9.01 -3.59 11.15
N LYS A 32 -8.99 -2.76 12.20
CA LYS A 32 -9.95 -1.67 12.34
C LYS A 32 -9.50 -0.47 11.50
N PRO A 33 -10.42 0.28 10.87
CA PRO A 33 -10.11 1.57 10.27
C PRO A 33 -9.27 2.46 11.18
N ASN A 34 -8.14 2.97 10.67
CA ASN A 34 -7.23 3.80 11.44
C ASN A 34 -6.88 5.10 10.69
N LEU A 35 -7.59 6.18 11.03
CA LEU A 35 -7.39 7.50 10.42
C LEU A 35 -6.07 8.17 10.80
N GLU A 36 -5.55 7.90 11.99
CA GLU A 36 -4.24 8.42 12.40
C GLU A 36 -3.14 7.80 11.55
N LYS A 37 -3.17 6.47 11.38
CA LYS A 37 -2.25 5.75 10.50
C LYS A 37 -2.38 6.18 9.04
N ALA A 38 -3.60 6.43 8.56
CA ALA A 38 -3.81 6.98 7.23
C ALA A 38 -3.08 8.33 7.07
N ARG A 39 -3.19 9.23 8.05
CA ARG A 39 -2.49 10.53 8.03
C ARG A 39 -0.97 10.37 8.07
N GLU A 40 -0.44 9.40 8.81
CA GLU A 40 1.01 9.10 8.77
C GLU A 40 1.47 8.70 7.37
N TYR A 41 0.69 7.87 6.67
CA TYR A 41 1.01 7.50 5.29
C TYR A 41 0.91 8.69 4.33
N ILE A 42 -0.07 9.58 4.49
CA ILE A 42 -0.14 10.82 3.71
C ILE A 42 1.11 11.69 3.93
N LYS A 43 1.55 11.87 5.19
CA LYS A 43 2.80 12.60 5.49
C LYS A 43 4.02 11.96 4.82
N LYS A 44 4.08 10.62 4.77
CA LYS A 44 5.14 9.89 4.03
C LYS A 44 5.03 10.10 2.53
N ALA A 45 3.83 10.07 1.96
CA ALA A 45 3.62 10.36 0.55
C ALA A 45 4.13 11.77 0.19
N GLU A 46 3.78 12.78 0.97
CA GLU A 46 4.27 14.15 0.80
C GLU A 46 5.81 14.25 0.92
N HIS A 47 6.42 13.49 1.83
CA HIS A 47 7.88 13.41 1.94
C HIS A 47 8.51 12.88 0.65
N TYR A 48 8.00 11.78 0.09
CA TYR A 48 8.48 11.24 -1.18
C TYR A 48 8.23 12.20 -2.36
N LEU A 49 7.11 12.92 -2.36
CA LEU A 49 6.83 13.92 -3.39
C LEU A 49 7.82 15.10 -3.34
N ARG A 50 8.21 15.56 -2.15
CA ARG A 50 9.30 16.56 -1.99
C ARG A 50 10.65 16.01 -2.49
N ALA A 51 10.95 14.75 -2.20
CA ALA A 51 12.17 14.11 -2.70
C ALA A 51 12.18 14.02 -4.24
N THR A 52 11.03 13.73 -4.86
CA THR A 52 10.87 13.77 -6.32
C THR A 52 11.25 15.14 -6.90
N ASP A 53 10.73 16.23 -6.33
CA ASP A 53 11.03 17.59 -6.83
C ASP A 53 12.54 17.90 -6.74
N TYR A 54 13.17 17.55 -5.62
CA TYR A 54 14.61 17.71 -5.45
C TYR A 54 15.42 16.91 -6.50
N LEU A 55 15.09 15.64 -6.70
CA LEU A 55 15.76 14.76 -7.66
C LEU A 55 15.57 15.25 -9.10
N LYS A 56 14.36 15.67 -9.46
CA LYS A 56 14.05 16.21 -10.78
C LYS A 56 14.86 17.48 -11.07
N ARG A 57 14.93 18.41 -10.12
CA ARG A 57 15.74 19.63 -10.23
C ARG A 57 17.24 19.34 -10.30
N GLY A 58 17.68 18.27 -9.64
CA GLY A 58 19.06 17.77 -9.70
C GLY A 58 19.41 16.97 -10.97
N ASN A 59 18.50 16.89 -11.95
CA ASN A 59 18.67 16.11 -13.18
C ASN A 59 18.78 14.58 -12.97
N PHE A 60 18.25 14.06 -11.85
CA PHE A 60 18.14 12.62 -11.55
C PHE A 60 16.73 12.10 -11.85
N SER A 61 16.27 12.32 -13.09
CA SER A 61 14.87 12.07 -13.46
C SER A 61 14.46 10.59 -13.38
N ASP A 62 15.36 9.68 -13.72
CA ASP A 62 15.20 8.22 -13.58
C ASP A 62 14.95 7.80 -12.12
N ILE A 63 15.74 8.34 -11.19
CA ILE A 63 15.58 8.08 -9.76
C ILE A 63 14.29 8.72 -9.24
N SER A 64 13.93 9.92 -9.74
CA SER A 64 12.71 10.62 -9.34
C SER A 64 11.43 9.83 -9.65
N ALA A 65 11.44 8.98 -10.67
CA ALA A 65 10.30 8.12 -10.99
C ALA A 65 10.00 7.12 -9.85
N SER A 66 11.05 6.60 -9.20
CA SER A 66 10.91 5.70 -8.05
C SER A 66 10.29 6.40 -6.85
N THR A 67 10.67 7.65 -6.58
CA THR A 67 10.09 8.42 -5.46
C THR A 67 8.62 8.80 -5.73
N VAL A 68 8.24 9.10 -6.98
CA VAL A 68 6.82 9.27 -7.36
C VAL A 68 6.03 8.00 -7.11
N PHE A 69 6.57 6.84 -7.51
CA PHE A 69 5.94 5.55 -7.24
C PHE A 69 5.71 5.32 -5.74
N TYR A 70 6.71 5.58 -4.89
CA TYR A 70 6.56 5.44 -3.43
C TYR A 70 5.57 6.45 -2.84
N SER A 71 5.50 7.67 -3.38
CA SER A 71 4.45 8.63 -3.01
C SER A 71 3.06 8.06 -3.28
N MET A 72 2.82 7.54 -4.48
CA MET A 72 1.53 6.92 -4.82
C MET A 72 1.24 5.70 -3.95
N TYR A 73 2.23 4.82 -3.76
CA TYR A 73 2.10 3.63 -2.92
C TYR A 73 1.68 3.98 -1.49
N HIS A 74 2.25 5.03 -0.90
CA HIS A 74 1.85 5.49 0.43
C HIS A 74 0.42 6.06 0.45
N CYS A 75 -0.04 6.73 -0.61
CA CYS A 75 -1.46 7.10 -0.72
C CYS A 75 -2.37 5.87 -0.73
N LEU A 76 -1.99 4.79 -1.43
CA LEU A 76 -2.77 3.56 -1.45
C LEU A 76 -2.78 2.85 -0.09
N LEU A 77 -1.66 2.86 0.63
CA LEU A 77 -1.61 2.36 2.02
C LEU A 77 -2.51 3.19 2.95
N ALA A 78 -2.58 4.51 2.76
CA ALA A 78 -3.48 5.37 3.52
C ALA A 78 -4.96 5.00 3.28
N ILE A 79 -5.32 4.66 2.04
CA ILE A 79 -6.65 4.14 1.70
C ILE A 79 -6.85 2.77 2.37
N ALA A 80 -5.93 1.83 2.22
CA ALA A 80 -6.03 0.50 2.81
C ALA A 80 -6.35 0.55 4.31
N VAL A 81 -5.58 1.31 5.10
CA VAL A 81 -5.82 1.42 6.55
C VAL A 81 -7.09 2.19 6.90
N LYS A 82 -7.54 3.14 6.06
CA LYS A 82 -8.85 3.78 6.22
C LYS A 82 -9.99 2.78 6.06
N PHE A 83 -9.83 1.77 5.20
CA PHE A 83 -10.79 0.69 4.99
C PHE A 83 -10.60 -0.52 5.93
N GLY A 84 -9.70 -0.43 6.91
CA GLY A 84 -9.49 -1.52 7.88
C GLY A 84 -8.66 -2.67 7.31
N TYR A 85 -7.66 -2.36 6.50
CA TYR A 85 -6.68 -3.33 6.01
C TYR A 85 -5.26 -2.88 6.29
N GLU A 86 -4.44 -3.82 6.76
CA GLU A 86 -2.99 -3.71 6.75
C GLU A 86 -2.44 -4.53 5.57
N SER A 87 -1.45 -3.98 4.86
CA SER A 87 -0.82 -4.63 3.72
C SER A 87 0.68 -4.76 3.91
N GLY A 88 1.18 -5.99 3.76
CA GLY A 88 2.60 -6.31 3.89
C GLY A 88 3.40 -6.21 2.60
N ASN A 89 2.77 -5.94 1.44
CA ASN A 89 3.48 -5.78 0.17
C ASN A 89 2.69 -4.95 -0.87
N GLN A 90 3.35 -4.61 -1.99
CA GLN A 90 2.76 -3.81 -3.08
C GLN A 90 1.66 -4.54 -3.85
N GLU A 91 1.89 -5.80 -4.21
CA GLU A 91 0.95 -6.64 -4.96
C GLU A 91 -0.42 -6.72 -4.28
N CYS A 92 -0.42 -6.96 -2.98
CA CYS A 92 -1.61 -7.06 -2.15
C CYS A 92 -2.28 -5.71 -1.90
N THR A 93 -1.50 -4.63 -1.85
CA THR A 93 -2.06 -3.28 -1.83
C THR A 93 -2.82 -2.97 -3.11
N PHE A 94 -2.24 -3.27 -4.28
CA PHE A 94 -2.91 -3.05 -5.57
C PHE A 94 -4.16 -3.92 -5.71
N ALA A 95 -4.08 -5.20 -5.32
CA ALA A 95 -5.24 -6.09 -5.34
C ALA A 95 -6.41 -5.53 -4.52
N LEU A 96 -6.14 -5.01 -3.32
CA LEU A 96 -7.15 -4.37 -2.49
C LEU A 96 -7.75 -3.13 -3.15
N ILE A 97 -6.91 -2.23 -3.68
CA ILE A 97 -7.39 -1.00 -4.32
C ILE A 97 -8.25 -1.31 -5.55
N HIS A 98 -7.86 -2.27 -6.38
CA HIS A 98 -8.66 -2.72 -7.50
C HIS A 98 -10.02 -3.27 -7.04
N ASN A 99 -10.04 -4.08 -5.99
CA ASN A 99 -11.30 -4.58 -5.43
C ASN A 99 -12.18 -3.43 -4.91
N LEU A 100 -11.61 -2.43 -4.22
CA LEU A 100 -12.35 -1.26 -3.72
C LEU A 100 -12.90 -0.34 -4.82
N ILE A 101 -12.37 -0.41 -6.04
CA ILE A 101 -12.88 0.33 -7.20
C ILE A 101 -14.02 -0.43 -7.87
N GLU A 102 -13.97 -1.77 -7.84
CA GLU A 102 -14.99 -2.64 -8.43
C GLU A 102 -16.23 -2.84 -7.55
N ASP A 103 -16.10 -2.66 -6.22
CA ASP A 103 -17.18 -2.69 -5.23
C ASP A 103 -18.05 -1.41 -5.26
#